data_AF-A0A6M3MGZ3-F1
#
_entry.id   AF-A0A6M3MGZ3-F1
#
_cell.length_a   1.000
_cell.length_b   1.000
_cell.length_c   1.000
_cell.angle_alpha   90.00
_cell.angle_beta   90.00
_cell.angle_gamma   90.00
#
_symmetry.space_group_name_H-M   'P 1'
#
loop_
_entity.id
_entity.type
_entity.pdbx_description
1 polymer ?
#
loop_
_entity_poly.entity_id
_entity_poly.type
_entity_poly.pdbx_seq_one_letter_code
_entity_poly.pdbx_strand_id
1 'polypeptide(L)'
;MKKKYTASRYVFGSVKLIKLYCPKCDDYTLISQEKVSTAKCDCGSEFQNKQIKKTFVIVGEKRIHLTKKQKLQILERQNNKCFFCNIDLDDYIVINGFVRKIRTHYDHFMPYSITTDNSLENLNAACSRCNLMKNAKVFANIKEARKYLFIQWENDIASGKIECNDFYKRYDEFVLNAG
;
A
#
# COMPACT_ATOMS: atom_id res chain seq x y z
N MET A 1 -2.11 -35.03 23.21
CA MET A 1 -2.47 -34.75 21.79
C MET A 1 -1.31 -34.06 21.09
N LYS A 2 -0.86 -34.53 19.91
CA LYS A 2 0.18 -33.81 19.12
C LYS A 2 -0.43 -32.56 18.49
N LYS A 3 0.12 -31.37 18.77
CA LYS A 3 -0.28 -30.12 18.11
C LYS A 3 0.00 -30.23 16.60
N LYS A 4 -0.96 -29.83 15.76
CA LYS A 4 -0.85 -29.90 14.28
C LYS A 4 -0.70 -28.49 13.71
N TYR A 5 -0.09 -28.38 12.53
CA TYR A 5 -0.13 -27.14 11.75
C TYR A 5 -1.57 -26.69 11.53
N THR A 6 -1.82 -25.38 11.70
CA THR A 6 -3.11 -24.78 11.39
C THR A 6 -2.93 -23.50 10.59
N ALA A 7 -3.89 -23.24 9.71
CA ALA A 7 -3.95 -22.05 8.88
C ALA A 7 -5.32 -21.39 9.02
N SER A 8 -5.32 -20.10 9.30
CA SER A 8 -6.51 -19.26 9.37
C SER A 8 -6.37 -18.08 8.44
N ARG A 9 -7.36 -17.82 7.60
CA ARG A 9 -7.41 -16.66 6.71
C ARG A 9 -8.03 -15.48 7.44
N TYR A 10 -7.42 -14.32 7.31
CA TYR A 10 -7.94 -13.04 7.78
C TYR A 10 -8.16 -12.13 6.57
N VAL A 11 -9.38 -11.65 6.40
CA VAL A 11 -9.75 -10.73 5.32
C VAL A 11 -10.07 -9.39 5.95
N PHE A 12 -9.33 -8.36 5.57
CA PHE A 12 -9.53 -6.99 6.02
C PHE A 12 -9.76 -6.10 4.80
N GLY A 13 -11.02 -5.86 4.44
CA GLY A 13 -11.35 -5.21 3.17
C GLY A 13 -10.78 -6.00 1.96
N SER A 14 -9.89 -5.37 1.18
CA SER A 14 -9.20 -6.02 0.06
C SER A 14 -7.96 -6.85 0.47
N VAL A 15 -7.44 -6.64 1.68
CA VAL A 15 -6.24 -7.34 2.19
C VAL A 15 -6.62 -8.74 2.65
N LYS A 16 -5.84 -9.73 2.22
CA LYS A 16 -6.01 -11.13 2.64
C LYS A 16 -4.70 -11.64 3.23
N LEU A 17 -4.70 -11.88 4.53
CA LEU A 17 -3.57 -12.45 5.27
C LEU A 17 -3.89 -13.89 5.67
N ILE A 18 -2.87 -14.74 5.76
CA ILE A 18 -2.97 -16.06 6.37
C ILE A 18 -2.12 -16.08 7.63
N LYS A 19 -2.73 -16.47 8.74
CA LYS A 19 -2.07 -16.79 10.00
C LYS A 19 -1.75 -18.28 10.03
N LEU A 20 -0.47 -18.61 10.09
CA LEU A 20 0.04 -19.98 10.10
C LEU A 20 0.61 -20.30 11.48
N TYR A 21 0.19 -21.40 12.08
CA TYR A 21 0.71 -21.88 13.37
C TYR A 21 1.75 -22.98 13.17
N CYS A 22 2.92 -22.83 13.78
CA CYS A 22 3.97 -23.83 13.79
C CYS A 22 4.01 -24.56 15.15
N PRO A 23 3.74 -25.88 15.20
CA PRO A 23 3.79 -26.64 16.45
C PRO A 23 5.22 -26.85 16.98
N LYS A 24 6.26 -26.61 16.16
CA LYS A 24 7.66 -26.71 16.60
C LYS A 24 8.11 -25.46 17.35
N CYS A 25 7.72 -24.28 16.88
CA CYS A 25 8.03 -23.01 17.53
C CYS A 25 6.98 -22.62 18.59
N ASP A 26 5.83 -23.29 18.57
CA ASP A 26 4.63 -22.89 19.32
C ASP A 26 4.20 -21.43 19.06
N ASP A 27 4.42 -20.96 17.83
CA ASP A 27 4.21 -19.57 17.44
C ASP A 27 3.48 -19.44 16.09
N TYR A 28 3.05 -18.22 15.78
CA TYR A 28 2.29 -17.86 14.59
C TYR A 28 3.06 -16.91 13.68
N THR A 29 2.93 -17.14 12.38
CA THR A 29 3.42 -16.22 11.34
C THR A 29 2.25 -15.68 10.53
N LEU A 30 2.26 -14.39 10.24
CA LEU A 30 1.32 -13.75 9.32
C LEU A 30 1.99 -13.53 7.97
N ILE A 31 1.33 -13.98 6.90
CA ILE A 31 1.82 -13.82 5.53
C ILE A 31 0.70 -13.31 4.61
N SER A 32 1.06 -12.69 3.50
CA SER A 32 0.09 -12.40 2.44
C SER A 32 -0.44 -13.69 1.81
N GLN A 33 -1.70 -13.70 1.38
CA GLN A 33 -2.32 -14.85 0.72
C GLN A 33 -1.53 -15.34 -0.51
N GLU A 34 -0.86 -14.44 -1.22
CA GLU A 34 -0.05 -14.74 -2.41
C GLU A 34 1.22 -15.55 -2.07
N LYS A 35 1.73 -15.46 -0.84
CA LYS A 35 2.96 -16.12 -0.39
C LYS A 35 2.73 -17.44 0.35
N VAL A 36 1.49 -17.90 0.44
CA VAL A 36 1.12 -19.12 1.20
C VAL A 36 1.74 -20.36 0.60
N SER A 37 1.93 -20.39 -0.72
CA SER A 37 2.48 -21.56 -1.40
C SER A 37 3.94 -21.85 -1.03
N THR A 38 4.69 -20.80 -0.66
CA THR A 38 6.13 -20.83 -0.38
C THR A 38 6.47 -20.49 1.08
N ALA A 39 5.46 -20.40 1.95
CA ALA A 39 5.64 -20.01 3.34
C ALA A 39 6.50 -21.01 4.13
N LYS A 40 7.49 -20.49 4.84
CA LYS A 40 8.32 -21.23 5.78
C LYS A 40 8.26 -20.56 7.14
N CYS A 41 8.32 -21.36 8.20
CA CYS A 41 8.52 -20.85 9.55
C CYS A 41 10.02 -20.51 9.73
N ASP A 42 10.35 -19.62 10.65
CA ASP A 42 11.73 -19.22 10.96
C ASP A 42 12.61 -20.40 11.41
N CYS A 43 12.01 -21.46 11.97
CA CYS A 43 12.72 -22.72 12.25
C CYS A 43 13.00 -23.59 11.00
N GLY A 44 12.80 -23.04 9.80
CA GLY A 44 13.01 -23.73 8.51
C GLY A 44 11.92 -24.75 8.15
N SER A 45 10.91 -24.93 9.00
CA SER A 45 9.84 -25.91 8.73
C SER A 45 8.88 -25.41 7.65
N GLU A 46 8.59 -26.28 6.69
CA GLU A 46 7.62 -26.02 5.65
C GLU A 46 6.21 -26.32 6.15
N PHE A 47 5.27 -25.41 5.87
CA PHE A 47 3.87 -25.59 6.26
C PHE A 47 3.19 -26.60 5.32
N GLN A 48 3.13 -27.87 5.75
CA GLN A 48 2.42 -28.93 5.03
C GLN A 48 0.93 -28.94 5.40
N ASN A 49 0.06 -29.24 4.42
CA ASN A 49 -1.42 -29.17 4.48
C ASN A 49 -2.00 -27.74 4.57
N LYS A 50 -2.14 -27.11 3.40
CA LYS A 50 -2.66 -25.74 3.16
C LYS A 50 -4.18 -25.58 3.32
N GLN A 51 -4.87 -26.51 3.97
CA GLN A 51 -6.31 -26.36 4.16
C GLN A 51 -6.56 -25.27 5.20
N ILE A 52 -7.03 -24.12 4.72
CA ILE A 52 -7.47 -22.99 5.54
C ILE A 52 -8.68 -23.48 6.35
N LYS A 53 -8.50 -23.62 7.66
CA LYS A 53 -9.53 -24.20 8.54
C LYS A 53 -10.60 -23.19 8.92
N LYS A 54 -10.25 -21.89 8.94
CA LYS A 54 -11.15 -20.81 9.33
C LYS A 54 -10.85 -19.56 8.53
N THR A 55 -11.89 -18.83 8.13
CA THR A 55 -11.79 -17.49 7.55
C THR A 55 -12.44 -16.49 8.50
N PHE A 56 -11.67 -15.50 8.93
CA PHE A 56 -12.12 -14.35 9.69
C PHE A 56 -12.29 -13.19 8.72
N VAL A 57 -13.51 -12.72 8.55
CA VAL A 57 -13.79 -11.47 7.83
C VAL A 57 -13.88 -10.38 8.87
N ILE A 58 -12.89 -9.51 8.88
CA ILE A 58 -12.91 -8.31 9.71
C ILE A 58 -13.64 -7.27 8.88
N VAL A 59 -14.92 -7.09 9.23
CA VAL A 59 -15.81 -6.10 8.61
C VAL A 59 -15.17 -4.74 8.86
N GLY A 60 -14.77 -4.08 7.78
CA GLY A 60 -14.09 -2.79 7.85
C GLY A 60 -14.96 -1.79 8.59
N GLU A 61 -14.35 -1.08 9.53
CA GLU A 61 -15.00 0.06 10.17
C GLU A 61 -15.33 1.16 9.15
N LYS A 62 -16.26 2.05 9.52
CA LYS A 62 -16.71 3.16 8.68
C LYS A 62 -15.51 3.93 8.10
N ARG A 63 -15.53 4.17 6.79
CA ARG A 63 -14.57 5.08 6.14
C ARG A 63 -14.59 6.41 6.89
N ILE A 64 -13.42 6.90 7.30
CA ILE A 64 -13.30 8.21 7.92
C ILE A 64 -13.74 9.27 6.91
N HIS A 65 -14.57 10.21 7.36
CA HIS A 65 -14.84 11.43 6.63
C HIS A 65 -13.94 12.55 7.17
N LEU A 66 -12.89 12.89 6.42
CA LEU A 66 -12.03 14.02 6.76
C LEU A 66 -12.77 15.35 6.61
N THR A 67 -12.68 16.17 7.65
CA THR A 67 -13.17 17.55 7.63
C THR A 67 -12.38 18.39 6.62
N LYS A 68 -12.97 19.52 6.19
CA LYS A 68 -12.26 20.47 5.30
C LYS A 68 -10.95 20.97 5.92
N LYS A 69 -10.94 21.23 7.23
CA LYS A 69 -9.76 21.67 7.98
C LYS A 69 -8.63 20.63 7.92
N GLN A 70 -8.95 19.35 8.17
CA GLN A 70 -7.96 18.27 8.10
C GLN A 70 -7.38 18.10 6.69
N LYS A 71 -8.22 18.20 5.65
CA LYS A 71 -7.76 18.15 4.27
C LYS A 71 -6.78 19.28 3.95
N LEU A 72 -7.09 20.52 4.37
CA LEU A 72 -6.19 21.66 4.20
C LEU A 72 -4.86 21.46 4.93
N GLN A 73 -4.88 20.98 6.17
CA GLN A 73 -3.66 20.69 6.93
C GLN A 73 -2.77 19.66 6.22
N ILE A 74 -3.36 18.60 5.64
CA ILE A 74 -2.62 17.60 4.86
C ILE A 74 -2.01 18.22 3.60
N LEU A 75 -2.77 19.05 2.88
CA LEU A 75 -2.27 19.71 1.67
C LEU A 75 -1.16 20.72 1.98
N GLU A 76 -1.29 21.52 3.04
CA GLU A 76 -0.27 22.47 3.49
C GLU A 76 1.03 21.77 3.86
N ARG A 77 0.96 20.69 4.66
CA ARG A 77 2.13 19.85 4.99
C ARG A 77 2.86 19.29 3.77
N GLN A 78 2.13 19.12 2.65
CA GLN A 78 2.65 18.53 1.43
C GLN A 78 2.88 19.56 0.31
N ASN A 79 2.75 20.86 0.59
CA ASN A 79 2.87 21.93 -0.40
C ASN A 79 1.98 21.71 -1.64
N ASN A 80 0.75 21.23 -1.45
CA ASN A 80 -0.20 20.85 -2.51
C ASN A 80 0.33 19.80 -3.52
N LYS A 81 1.32 19.01 -3.13
CA LYS A 81 1.93 17.96 -3.96
C LYS A 81 1.56 16.56 -3.48
N CYS A 82 1.58 15.60 -4.40
CA CYS A 82 1.36 14.20 -4.09
C CYS A 82 2.44 13.68 -3.14
N PHE A 83 2.03 13.04 -2.04
CA PHE A 83 2.94 12.51 -1.02
C PHE A 83 4.02 11.56 -1.57
N PHE A 84 3.68 10.82 -2.63
CA PHE A 84 4.56 9.81 -3.22
C PHE A 84 5.39 10.31 -4.40
N CYS A 85 4.80 11.06 -5.33
CA CYS A 85 5.48 11.43 -6.59
C CYS A 85 5.71 12.94 -6.76
N ASN A 86 5.27 13.76 -5.80
CA ASN A 86 5.39 15.23 -5.79
C ASN A 86 4.81 15.99 -6.97
N ILE A 87 4.03 15.34 -7.83
CA ILE A 87 3.23 16.04 -8.83
C ILE A 87 2.20 16.90 -8.10
N ASP A 88 1.99 18.13 -8.59
CA ASP A 88 0.97 19.04 -8.08
C ASP A 88 -0.41 18.38 -8.21
N LEU A 89 -1.18 18.38 -7.12
CA LEU A 89 -2.44 17.64 -7.03
C LEU A 89 -3.56 18.23 -7.89
N ASP A 90 -3.36 19.43 -8.42
CA ASP A 90 -4.27 20.12 -9.35
C ASP A 90 -3.81 20.07 -10.82
N ASP A 91 -2.73 19.36 -11.12
CA ASP A 91 -2.15 19.25 -12.46
C ASP A 91 -2.94 18.32 -13.39
N TYR A 92 -2.52 18.25 -14.65
CA TYR A 92 -3.06 17.39 -15.69
C TYR A 92 -2.01 16.38 -16.16
N ILE A 93 -2.47 15.18 -16.48
CA ILE A 93 -1.64 14.12 -17.08
C ILE A 93 -2.33 13.55 -18.31
N VAL A 94 -1.54 13.11 -19.29
CA VAL A 94 -2.05 12.42 -20.46
C VAL A 94 -2.03 10.93 -20.18
N ILE A 95 -3.19 10.29 -20.25
CA ILE A 95 -3.35 8.83 -20.08
C ILE A 95 -4.01 8.28 -21.34
N ASN A 96 -3.31 7.39 -22.03
CA ASN A 96 -3.74 6.80 -23.31
C ASN A 96 -4.15 7.88 -24.34
N GLY A 97 -3.35 8.94 -24.48
CA GLY A 97 -3.64 10.05 -25.39
C GLY A 97 -4.71 11.05 -24.91
N PHE A 98 -5.31 10.86 -23.73
CA PHE A 98 -6.33 11.78 -23.20
C PHE A 98 -5.80 12.59 -22.01
N VAL A 99 -5.94 13.91 -22.09
CA VAL A 99 -5.67 14.83 -20.96
C VAL A 99 -6.69 14.58 -19.85
N ARG A 100 -6.22 14.32 -18.64
CA ARG A 100 -7.05 14.10 -17.45
C ARG A 100 -6.51 14.91 -16.27
N LYS A 101 -7.42 15.60 -15.57
CA LYS A 101 -7.09 16.24 -14.30
C LYS A 101 -6.71 15.17 -13.28
N ILE A 102 -5.61 15.39 -12.56
CA ILE A 102 -5.24 14.56 -11.42
C ILE A 102 -6.30 14.74 -10.33
N ARG A 103 -6.83 13.62 -9.82
CA ARG A 103 -7.73 13.64 -8.67
C ARG A 103 -6.92 13.43 -7.41
N THR A 104 -7.18 14.27 -6.41
CA THR A 104 -6.63 14.11 -5.06
C THR A 104 -7.40 13.05 -4.28
N HIS A 105 -6.67 12.10 -3.72
CA HIS A 105 -7.19 11.12 -2.78
C HIS A 105 -6.54 11.33 -1.42
N TYR A 106 -7.32 11.20 -0.36
CA TYR A 106 -6.82 11.18 1.01
C TYR A 106 -6.92 9.76 1.52
N ASP A 107 -5.78 9.15 1.83
CA ASP A 107 -5.71 7.74 2.19
C ASP A 107 -4.62 7.51 3.23
N HIS A 108 -4.65 6.36 3.88
CA HIS A 108 -3.65 6.00 4.88
C HIS A 108 -2.33 5.57 4.21
N PHE A 109 -1.21 5.96 4.82
CA PHE A 109 0.10 5.43 4.46
C PHE A 109 0.17 3.95 4.85
N MET A 110 -0.05 3.66 6.14
CA MET A 110 -0.28 2.32 6.65
C MET A 110 -1.77 1.99 6.62
N PRO A 111 -2.21 0.93 5.90
CA PRO A 111 -3.62 0.60 5.77
C PRO A 111 -4.30 0.47 7.14
N TYR A 112 -5.45 1.13 7.30
CA TYR A 112 -6.24 1.09 8.53
C TYR A 112 -6.55 -0.34 8.99
N SER A 113 -6.81 -1.23 8.04
CA SER A 113 -7.05 -2.65 8.28
C SER A 113 -5.95 -3.36 9.08
N ILE A 114 -4.74 -2.81 9.10
CA ILE A 114 -3.57 -3.40 9.73
C ILE A 114 -3.26 -2.71 11.05
N THR A 115 -3.29 -1.38 11.07
CA THR A 115 -2.82 -0.59 12.23
C THR A 115 -3.93 -0.04 13.09
N THR A 116 -5.18 -0.01 12.59
CA THR A 116 -6.29 0.74 13.19
C THR A 116 -5.96 2.21 13.46
N ASP A 117 -4.97 2.76 12.73
CA ASP A 117 -4.47 4.10 12.94
C ASP A 117 -5.17 5.10 12.02
N ASN A 118 -6.02 5.93 12.62
CA ASN A 118 -6.78 7.01 11.98
C ASN A 118 -6.19 8.40 12.23
N SER A 119 -4.97 8.48 12.75
CA SER A 119 -4.26 9.73 13.01
C SER A 119 -4.01 10.53 11.72
N LEU A 120 -3.90 11.85 11.83
CA LEU A 120 -3.57 12.71 10.68
C LEU A 120 -2.16 12.48 10.17
N GLU A 121 -1.30 11.90 10.99
CA GLU A 121 0.07 11.53 10.72
C GLU A 121 0.13 10.35 9.75
N ASN A 122 -0.80 9.38 9.89
CA ASN A 122 -0.94 8.26 8.96
C ASN A 122 -1.69 8.65 7.67
N LEU A 123 -2.34 9.81 7.62
CA LEU A 123 -3.10 10.26 6.45
C LEU A 123 -2.26 11.16 5.54
N ASN A 124 -2.40 10.95 4.23
CA ASN A 124 -1.69 11.72 3.21
C ASN A 124 -2.59 12.02 2.00
N ALA A 125 -2.25 13.07 1.26
CA ALA A 125 -2.85 13.39 -0.02
C ALA A 125 -2.02 12.77 -1.16
N ALA A 126 -2.64 11.95 -1.99
CA ALA A 126 -2.00 11.27 -3.09
C ALA A 126 -2.75 11.54 -4.41
N CYS A 127 -2.02 11.58 -5.52
CA CYS A 127 -2.63 11.58 -6.83
C CYS A 127 -3.35 10.24 -7.08
N SER A 128 -4.41 10.26 -7.91
CA SER A 128 -5.20 9.07 -8.24
C SER A 128 -4.38 7.89 -8.75
N ARG A 129 -3.31 8.16 -9.51
CA ARG A 129 -2.39 7.12 -10.00
C ARG A 129 -1.61 6.46 -8.87
N CYS A 130 -0.92 7.23 -8.04
CA CYS A 130 -0.15 6.68 -6.91
C CYS A 130 -1.06 5.97 -5.91
N ASN A 131 -2.23 6.53 -5.61
CA ASN A 131 -3.18 5.88 -4.71
C ASN A 131 -3.62 4.51 -5.23
N LEU A 132 -3.94 4.42 -6.52
CA LEU A 132 -4.33 3.17 -7.17
C LEU A 132 -3.19 2.13 -7.18
N MET A 133 -1.96 2.54 -7.48
CA MET A 133 -0.80 1.64 -7.55
C MET A 133 -0.33 1.17 -6.17
N LYS A 134 -0.40 2.05 -5.16
CA LYS A 134 -0.14 1.69 -3.77
C LYS A 134 -1.18 0.69 -3.30
N ASN A 135 -2.47 0.99 -3.51
CA ASN A 135 -3.59 0.17 -3.04
C ASN A 135 -3.37 -0.19 -1.55
N ALA A 136 -3.49 -1.47 -1.21
CA ALA A 136 -3.29 -1.99 0.13
C ALA A 136 -1.87 -2.51 0.39
N LYS A 137 -0.87 -2.11 -0.41
CA LYS A 137 0.53 -2.47 -0.16
C LYS A 137 1.05 -1.75 1.07
N VAL A 138 1.92 -2.44 1.80
CA VAL A 138 2.59 -1.99 3.02
C VAL A 138 4.07 -1.84 2.71
N PHE A 139 4.67 -0.75 3.19
CA PHE A 139 6.09 -0.44 3.02
C PHE A 139 6.69 -0.14 4.38
N ALA A 140 7.97 -0.44 4.58
CA ALA A 140 8.62 -0.15 5.86
C ALA A 140 8.78 1.36 6.09
N ASN A 141 8.93 2.13 5.00
CA ASN A 141 9.09 3.57 5.04
C ASN A 141 8.67 4.23 3.71
N ILE A 142 8.62 5.56 3.70
CA ILE A 142 8.24 6.33 2.52
C ILE A 142 9.21 6.14 1.35
N LYS A 143 10.51 5.93 1.61
CA LYS A 143 11.52 5.76 0.55
C LYS A 143 11.25 4.51 -0.28
N GLU A 144 10.92 3.40 0.38
CA GLU A 144 10.52 2.16 -0.30
C GLU A 144 9.23 2.32 -1.11
N ALA A 145 8.21 2.98 -0.53
CA ALA A 145 6.96 3.24 -1.23
C ALA A 145 7.19 4.07 -2.50
N ARG A 146 8.00 5.13 -2.41
CA ARG A 146 8.36 5.99 -3.54
C ARG A 146 9.13 5.22 -4.62
N LYS A 147 10.13 4.43 -4.24
CA LYS A 147 10.90 3.60 -5.18
C LYS A 147 9.99 2.64 -5.94
N TYR A 148 9.11 1.94 -5.23
CA TYR A 148 8.14 1.04 -5.85
C TYR A 148 7.24 1.79 -6.84
N LEU A 149 6.64 2.90 -6.41
CA LEU A 149 5.70 3.66 -7.25
C LEU A 149 6.39 4.28 -8.46
N PHE A 150 7.63 4.72 -8.32
CA PHE A 150 8.41 5.25 -9.43
C PHE A 150 8.61 4.21 -10.54
N ILE A 151 9.04 2.98 -10.18
CA ILE A 151 9.18 1.88 -11.15
C ILE A 151 7.85 1.62 -11.88
N GLN A 152 6.71 1.72 -11.18
CA GLN A 152 5.40 1.55 -11.82
C GLN A 152 5.08 2.68 -12.81
N TRP A 153 5.44 3.92 -12.48
CA TRP A 153 5.32 5.04 -13.42
C TRP A 153 6.22 4.84 -14.66
N GLU A 154 7.47 4.42 -14.49
CA GLU A 154 8.36 4.14 -15.61
C GLU A 154 7.79 3.08 -16.54
N ASN A 155 7.22 2.00 -15.98
CA ASN A 155 6.56 0.97 -16.78
C ASN A 155 5.33 1.51 -17.54
N ASP A 156 4.53 2.37 -16.91
CA ASP A 156 3.39 3.00 -17.60
C ASP A 156 3.84 3.93 -18.73
N ILE A 157 4.93 4.68 -18.54
CA ILE A 157 5.47 5.57 -19.57
C ILE A 157 6.08 4.75 -20.71
N ALA A 158 6.90 3.74 -20.39
CA ALA A 158 7.52 2.87 -21.38
C ALA A 158 6.49 2.07 -22.21
N SER A 159 5.33 1.76 -21.63
CA SER A 159 4.22 1.11 -22.35
C SER A 159 3.34 2.09 -23.14
N GLY A 160 3.63 3.39 -23.13
CA GLY A 160 2.83 4.41 -23.82
C GLY A 160 1.48 4.70 -23.16
N LYS A 161 1.24 4.15 -21.96
CA LYS A 161 -0.01 4.36 -21.22
C LYS A 161 -0.08 5.77 -20.63
N ILE A 162 1.07 6.34 -20.29
CA ILE A 162 1.19 7.70 -19.76
C ILE A 162 2.17 8.47 -20.62
N GLU A 163 1.76 9.66 -21.06
CA GLU A 163 2.65 10.65 -21.65
C GLU A 163 2.84 11.75 -20.61
N CYS A 164 4.05 11.87 -20.07
CA CYS A 164 4.36 12.88 -19.06
C CYS A 164 5.76 13.46 -19.31
N ASN A 165 5.78 14.60 -20.01
CA ASN A 165 7.02 15.25 -20.45
C ASN A 165 7.92 15.75 -19.29
N ASP A 166 7.37 15.87 -18.08
CA ASP A 166 8.10 16.39 -16.91
C ASP A 166 8.28 15.37 -15.77
N PHE A 167 7.86 14.11 -15.95
CA PHE A 167 7.96 13.11 -14.88
C PHE A 167 9.41 12.84 -14.45
N TYR A 168 10.31 12.66 -15.42
CA TYR A 168 11.70 12.31 -15.17
C TYR A 168 12.51 13.47 -14.57
N LYS A 169 12.17 14.72 -14.89
CA LYS A 169 12.83 15.91 -14.30
C LYS A 169 12.69 15.96 -12.77
N ARG A 170 11.64 15.32 -12.23
CA ARG A 170 11.28 15.38 -10.79
C ARG A 170 11.80 14.19 -9.98
N TYR A 171 12.41 13.18 -10.61
CA TYR A 171 12.96 12.02 -9.91
C TYR A 171 14.27 12.33 -9.19
N ASP A 172 15.20 12.97 -9.89
CA ASP A 172 16.54 13.28 -9.37
C ASP A 172 16.49 14.26 -8.20
N GLU A 173 15.53 15.18 -8.20
CA GLU A 173 15.30 16.09 -7.07
C GLU A 173 14.83 15.37 -5.78
N PHE A 174 14.26 14.16 -5.87
CA PHE A 174 13.46 13.62 -4.77
C PHE A 174 13.85 12.24 -4.23
N VAL A 175 14.43 11.37 -5.07
CA VAL A 175 14.87 10.04 -4.62
C VAL A 175 16.33 10.05 -4.19
N LEU A 176 17.14 10.96 -4.74
CA LEU A 176 18.57 11.09 -4.42
C LEU A 176 18.86 12.16 -3.35
N ASN A 177 18.04 13.21 -3.23
CA ASN A 177 18.29 14.32 -2.29
C ASN A 177 17.48 14.26 -0.98
N ALA A 178 16.64 13.24 -0.79
CA ALA A 178 15.99 12.99 0.50
C ALA A 178 16.94 12.21 1.43
N GLY A 179 17.95 12.92 1.93
CA GLY A 179 18.81 12.51 3.05
C GLY A 179 18.10 12.69 4.38
#